data_AF-A0AAQ0TRR2-F1
#
_entry.id   AF-A0AAQ0TRR2-F1
#
_cell.length_a   1.000
_cell.length_b   1.000
_cell.length_c   1.000
_cell.angle_alpha   90.00
_cell.angle_beta   90.00
_cell.angle_gamma   90.00
#
_symmetry.space_group_name_H-M   'P 1'
#
loop_
_entity.id
_entity.type
_entity.pdbx_description
1 polymer ?
#
loop_
_entity_poly.entity_id
_entity_poly.type
_entity_poly.pdbx_seq_one_letter_code
_entity_poly.pdbx_strand_id
1 'polypeptide(L)'
;MKEQRITDFLHSRYGFMLMALMSVAAAGGAYIQAPTMAPGAGWGPLMFSFAEWFSKIPPVSLAVAVALNFFIALLLIYINKHYNVLRSISYLFAGLFLVMEAALPTLFVHMSDGIFIAVVVLLSLIPLYTTFQDSERTRRVFLSFCIVSAGALVDITCAAYLIALFVGCFQMRCITLRTMLAAVLGIITPWWIAWGTGALSVAAIRLPEFVSLFSVLEVMKIAQVLVYAGTSLALGIGFGMFNLLKIYSYNARTRAYNGFLVVLAITTVALMVVDYNRLVIYLPMLNVCTAIQMGHFFIINRRKRSYIPVICVIGIYAVLYLWALSL
;
A
#
# COMPACT_ATOMS: atom_id res chain seq x y z
N MET A 1 29.22 21.53 5.22
CA MET A 1 28.09 20.98 6.02
C MET A 1 28.50 19.65 6.62
N LYS A 2 28.35 19.43 7.94
CA LYS A 2 28.68 18.13 8.57
C LYS A 2 27.72 17.06 8.02
N GLU A 3 28.21 16.05 7.29
CA GLU A 3 27.46 14.99 6.58
C GLU A 3 26.27 14.40 7.37
N GLN A 4 26.43 14.30 8.69
CA GLN A 4 25.40 13.81 9.60
C GLN A 4 24.12 14.67 9.60
N ARG A 5 24.25 15.99 9.42
CA ARG A 5 23.08 16.90 9.31
C ARG A 5 22.23 16.57 8.09
N ILE A 6 22.81 16.09 6.99
CA ILE A 6 22.07 15.71 5.78
C ILE A 6 21.25 14.45 6.07
N THR A 7 21.88 13.45 6.70
CA THR A 7 21.18 12.23 7.14
C THR A 7 20.03 12.58 8.09
N ASP A 8 20.28 13.41 9.10
CA ASP A 8 19.27 13.82 10.07
C ASP A 8 18.13 14.62 9.42
N PHE A 9 18.45 15.47 8.44
CA PHE A 9 17.47 16.20 7.65
C PHE A 9 16.54 15.26 6.87
N LEU A 10 17.07 14.25 6.18
CA LEU A 10 16.27 13.27 5.42
C LEU A 10 15.31 12.48 6.31
N HIS A 11 15.72 12.15 7.54
CA HIS A 11 14.86 11.47 8.51
C HIS A 11 13.83 12.38 9.19
N SER A 12 13.99 13.70 9.06
CA SER A 12 13.15 14.72 9.70
C SER A 12 11.84 15.00 8.96
N ARG A 13 10.98 15.80 9.59
CA ARG A 13 9.72 16.29 9.02
C ARG A 13 9.96 17.11 7.73
N TYR A 14 11.07 17.87 7.69
CA TYR A 14 11.43 18.68 6.53
C TYR A 14 11.88 17.83 5.35
N GLY A 15 12.58 16.72 5.60
CA GLY A 15 12.93 15.75 4.56
C GLY A 15 11.69 15.12 3.94
N PHE A 16 10.71 14.75 4.77
CA PHE A 16 9.39 14.32 4.30
C PHE A 16 8.67 15.37 3.47
N MET A 17 8.62 16.63 3.93
CA MET A 17 8.01 17.71 3.15
C MET A 17 8.69 17.91 1.79
N LEU A 18 10.01 17.80 1.73
CA LEU A 18 10.76 17.90 0.47
C LEU A 18 10.39 16.75 -0.49
N MET A 19 10.36 15.50 -0.01
CA MET A 19 9.92 14.34 -0.81
C MET A 19 8.47 14.46 -1.27
N ALA A 20 7.58 14.95 -0.40
CA ALA A 20 6.20 15.24 -0.72
C ALA A 20 6.06 16.31 -1.81
N LEU A 21 6.80 17.43 -1.70
CA LEU A 21 6.80 18.49 -2.72
C LEU A 21 7.34 17.99 -4.06
N MET A 22 8.41 17.19 -4.06
CA MET A 22 8.92 16.56 -5.28
C MET A 22 7.87 15.65 -5.92
N SER A 23 7.14 14.88 -5.11
CA SER A 23 6.09 13.96 -5.59
C SER A 23 4.91 14.73 -6.20
N VAL A 24 4.48 15.85 -5.59
CA VAL A 24 3.43 16.72 -6.15
C VAL A 24 3.89 17.42 -7.43
N ALA A 25 5.14 17.88 -7.48
CA ALA A 25 5.70 18.48 -8.69
C ALA A 25 5.78 17.46 -9.84
N ALA A 26 6.18 16.22 -9.55
CA ALA A 26 6.16 15.11 -10.50
C ALA A 26 4.72 14.82 -10.98
N ALA A 27 3.75 14.75 -10.07
CA ALA A 27 2.34 14.58 -10.43
C ALA A 27 1.83 15.66 -11.39
N GLY A 28 2.14 16.93 -11.10
CA GLY A 28 1.77 18.07 -11.95
C GLY A 28 2.43 18.01 -13.32
N GLY A 29 3.73 17.66 -13.38
CA GLY A 29 4.46 17.49 -14.63
C GLY A 29 3.88 16.38 -15.50
N ALA A 30 3.55 15.24 -14.91
CA ALA A 30 2.95 14.12 -15.62
C ALA A 30 1.51 14.39 -16.09
N TYR A 31 0.70 15.08 -15.28
CA TYR A 31 -0.66 15.47 -15.65
C TYR A 31 -0.70 16.36 -16.91
N ILE A 32 0.29 17.26 -17.06
CA ILE A 32 0.41 18.14 -18.23
C ILE A 32 0.74 17.34 -19.50
N GLN A 33 1.56 16.28 -19.40
CA GLN A 33 2.02 15.52 -20.56
C GLN A 33 1.01 14.49 -21.07
N ALA A 34 0.25 13.83 -20.20
CA ALA A 34 -0.71 12.80 -20.60
C ALA A 34 -1.96 12.82 -19.69
N PRO A 35 -3.00 13.62 -20.03
CA PRO A 35 -4.18 13.77 -19.18
C PRO A 35 -5.15 12.57 -19.19
N THR A 36 -4.91 11.52 -20.00
CA THR A 36 -5.94 10.54 -20.36
C THR A 36 -5.48 9.09 -20.40
N MET A 37 -5.13 8.47 -19.27
CA MET A 37 -5.25 7.01 -19.14
C MET A 37 -5.66 6.61 -17.72
N ALA A 38 -6.97 6.49 -17.49
CA ALA A 38 -7.49 5.75 -16.34
C ALA A 38 -7.70 4.29 -16.78
N PRO A 39 -6.85 3.33 -16.38
CA PRO A 39 -7.16 1.92 -16.55
C PRO A 39 -8.20 1.55 -15.48
N GLY A 40 -9.48 1.71 -15.80
CA GLY A 40 -10.59 1.17 -15.02
C GLY A 40 -10.92 -0.25 -15.49
N ALA A 41 -10.55 -1.26 -14.70
CA ALA A 41 -11.13 -2.60 -14.78
C ALA A 41 -11.20 -3.21 -13.37
N GLY A 42 -11.78 -2.44 -12.44
CA GLY A 42 -12.09 -2.91 -11.09
C GLY A 42 -13.43 -3.66 -11.06
N TRP A 43 -13.49 -4.73 -10.28
CA TRP A 43 -14.64 -5.63 -10.20
C TRP A 43 -15.36 -5.39 -8.88
N GLY A 44 -16.08 -4.27 -8.82
CA GLY A 44 -16.90 -3.91 -7.68
C GLY A 44 -18.30 -4.52 -7.77
N PRO A 45 -18.72 -5.38 -6.82
CA PRO A 45 -20.05 -5.98 -6.82
C PRO A 45 -21.19 -4.99 -6.62
N LEU A 46 -20.93 -3.85 -5.97
CA LEU A 46 -21.95 -2.93 -5.47
C LEU A 46 -21.76 -1.50 -5.96
N MET A 47 -20.51 -1.09 -6.14
CA MET A 47 -20.16 0.20 -6.73
C MET A 47 -19.25 -0.07 -7.92
N PHE A 48 -19.45 0.67 -9.02
CA PHE A 48 -18.48 0.76 -10.10
C PHE A 48 -17.06 0.91 -9.52
N SER A 49 -16.04 0.38 -10.19
CA SER A 49 -14.62 0.42 -9.76
C SER A 49 -14.28 1.77 -9.14
N PHE A 50 -13.52 1.76 -8.05
CA PHE A 50 -13.10 3.00 -7.39
C PHE A 50 -12.39 3.94 -8.37
N ALA A 51 -11.60 3.39 -9.31
CA ALA A 51 -10.98 4.14 -10.39
C ALA A 51 -11.97 4.88 -11.32
N GLU A 52 -13.21 4.42 -11.44
CA GLU A 52 -14.23 5.05 -12.28
C GLU A 52 -14.90 6.25 -11.59
N TRP A 53 -14.78 6.37 -10.26
CA TRP A 53 -15.38 7.47 -9.53
C TRP A 53 -14.64 8.77 -9.93
N PHE A 54 -15.40 9.78 -10.35
CA PHE A 54 -14.85 11.04 -10.89
C PHE A 54 -13.96 10.92 -12.14
N SER A 55 -13.94 9.76 -12.81
CA SER A 55 -13.23 9.59 -14.09
C SER A 55 -13.63 10.61 -15.16
N LYS A 56 -14.89 11.07 -15.12
CA LYS A 56 -15.43 12.11 -16.02
C LYS A 56 -14.94 13.54 -15.69
N ILE A 57 -14.24 13.74 -14.58
CA ILE A 57 -13.73 15.04 -14.12
C ILE A 57 -12.23 14.90 -13.78
N PRO A 58 -11.33 14.97 -14.78
CA PRO A 58 -9.89 14.74 -14.62
C PRO A 58 -9.19 15.53 -13.49
N PRO A 59 -9.43 16.85 -13.30
CA PRO A 59 -8.74 17.59 -12.23
C PRO A 59 -9.19 17.15 -10.83
N VAL A 60 -10.43 16.70 -10.68
CA VAL A 60 -10.93 16.16 -9.40
C VAL A 60 -10.33 14.79 -9.14
N SER A 61 -10.25 13.92 -10.16
CA SER A 61 -9.59 12.63 -10.03
C SER A 61 -8.13 12.78 -9.61
N LEU A 62 -7.39 13.74 -10.19
CA LEU A 62 -6.01 14.05 -9.78
C LEU A 62 -5.94 14.49 -8.32
N ALA A 63 -6.74 15.50 -7.94
CA ALA A 63 -6.73 16.03 -6.59
C ALA A 63 -7.02 14.95 -5.54
N VAL A 64 -7.98 14.06 -5.82
CA VAL A 64 -8.33 12.94 -4.94
C VAL A 64 -7.22 11.89 -4.91
N ALA A 65 -6.64 11.50 -6.04
CA ALA A 65 -5.54 10.54 -6.09
C ALA A 65 -4.31 11.01 -5.30
N VAL A 66 -3.92 12.28 -5.46
CA VAL A 66 -2.86 12.90 -4.67
C VAL A 66 -3.24 12.93 -3.19
N ALA A 67 -4.45 13.37 -2.85
CA ALA A 67 -4.90 13.44 -1.46
C ALA A 67 -4.88 12.06 -0.78
N LEU A 68 -5.28 11.00 -1.48
CA LEU A 68 -5.27 9.62 -0.95
C LEU A 68 -3.85 9.07 -0.77
N ASN A 69 -2.93 9.34 -1.70
CA ASN A 69 -1.52 8.97 -1.53
C ASN A 69 -0.89 9.67 -0.31
N PHE A 70 -1.20 10.95 -0.10
CA PHE A 70 -0.82 11.66 1.12
C PHE A 70 -1.49 11.07 2.35
N PHE A 71 -2.76 10.67 2.27
CA PHE A 71 -3.45 10.00 3.36
C PHE A 71 -2.79 8.67 3.73
N ILE A 72 -2.36 7.86 2.75
CA ILE A 72 -1.56 6.64 2.99
C ILE A 72 -0.25 6.98 3.71
N ALA A 73 0.48 7.99 3.24
CA ALA A 73 1.73 8.42 3.88
C ALA A 73 1.51 8.87 5.34
N LEU A 74 0.41 9.58 5.61
CA LEU A 74 0.03 9.99 6.97
C LEU A 74 -0.41 8.79 7.83
N LEU A 75 -1.16 7.83 7.28
CA LEU A 75 -1.51 6.58 7.96
C LEU A 75 -0.26 5.78 8.33
N LEU A 76 0.71 5.70 7.43
CA LEU A 76 2.02 5.09 7.68
C LEU A 76 2.74 5.74 8.86
N ILE A 77 2.81 7.07 8.88
CA ILE A 77 3.38 7.84 9.99
C ILE A 77 2.60 7.59 11.29
N TYR A 78 1.26 7.59 11.22
CA TYR A 78 0.39 7.35 12.37
C TYR A 78 0.60 5.95 12.96
N ILE A 79 0.57 4.90 12.13
CA ILE A 79 0.79 3.51 12.55
C ILE A 79 2.17 3.38 13.19
N ASN A 80 3.21 3.95 12.58
CA ASN A 80 4.53 3.91 13.16
C ASN A 80 4.61 4.66 14.50
N LYS A 81 4.03 5.86 14.60
CA LYS A 81 4.05 6.65 15.85
C LYS A 81 3.26 5.98 16.97
N HIS A 82 2.12 5.35 16.66
CA HIS A 82 1.23 4.74 17.64
C HIS A 82 1.72 3.36 18.10
N TYR A 83 2.17 2.51 17.16
CA TYR A 83 2.57 1.13 17.46
C TYR A 83 4.09 0.94 17.58
N ASN A 84 4.86 1.99 17.32
CA ASN A 84 6.33 2.01 17.34
C ASN A 84 6.95 0.87 16.49
N VAL A 85 6.40 0.66 15.29
CA VAL A 85 6.78 -0.45 14.40
C VAL A 85 8.27 -0.39 14.04
N LEU A 86 8.75 0.79 13.64
CA LEU A 86 10.13 1.05 13.24
C LEU A 86 11.06 1.39 14.43
N ARG A 87 10.53 1.40 15.67
CA ARG A 87 11.26 1.80 16.88
C ARG A 87 11.88 3.21 16.82
N SER A 88 11.41 4.06 15.92
CA SER A 88 11.90 5.42 15.70
C SER A 88 10.83 6.31 15.06
N ILE A 89 10.83 7.60 15.36
CA ILE A 89 9.86 8.60 14.86
C ILE A 89 10.35 9.19 13.52
N SER A 90 11.00 8.39 12.68
CA SER A 90 11.45 8.88 11.37
C SER A 90 10.28 9.05 10.42
N TYR A 91 10.33 10.05 9.54
CA TYR A 91 9.36 10.28 8.48
C TYR A 91 9.85 9.80 7.11
N LEU A 92 11.08 9.27 7.04
CA LEU A 92 11.76 8.92 5.79
C LEU A 92 10.96 7.91 4.97
N PHE A 93 10.46 6.85 5.61
CA PHE A 93 9.75 5.76 4.94
C PHE A 93 8.46 6.24 4.25
N ALA A 94 7.70 7.13 4.90
CA ALA A 94 6.50 7.71 4.30
C ALA A 94 6.84 8.65 3.14
N GLY A 95 7.98 9.36 3.20
CA GLY A 95 8.47 10.17 2.08
C GLY A 95 8.94 9.32 0.90
N LEU A 96 9.65 8.22 1.17
CA LEU A 96 10.06 7.25 0.16
C LEU A 96 8.85 6.60 -0.52
N PHE A 97 7.80 6.28 0.22
CA PHE A 97 6.54 5.81 -0.36
C PHE A 97 5.98 6.81 -1.39
N LEU A 98 5.89 8.10 -1.06
CA LEU A 98 5.39 9.12 -2.00
C LEU A 98 6.28 9.23 -3.26
N VAL A 99 7.61 9.16 -3.10
CA VAL A 99 8.55 9.17 -4.22
C VAL A 99 8.38 7.93 -5.10
N MET A 100 8.14 6.76 -4.51
CA MET A 100 7.87 5.52 -5.24
C MET A 100 6.59 5.66 -6.06
N GLU A 101 5.49 6.09 -5.45
CA GLU A 101 4.22 6.28 -6.15
C GLU A 101 4.35 7.31 -7.29
N ALA A 102 5.02 8.43 -7.04
CA ALA A 102 5.24 9.47 -8.04
C ALA A 102 6.08 9.00 -9.23
N ALA A 103 6.92 7.97 -9.05
CA ALA A 103 7.77 7.45 -10.11
C ALA A 103 7.02 6.66 -11.19
N LEU A 104 5.78 6.25 -10.93
CA LEU A 104 4.89 5.70 -11.94
C LEU A 104 3.63 6.58 -12.03
N PRO A 105 3.55 7.52 -12.99
CA PRO A 105 2.47 8.49 -13.08
C PRO A 105 1.05 7.89 -13.05
N THR A 106 0.86 6.70 -13.60
CA THR A 106 -0.43 6.00 -13.58
C THR A 106 -0.96 5.72 -12.17
N LEU A 107 -0.08 5.65 -11.16
CA LEU A 107 -0.45 5.42 -9.76
C LEU A 107 -0.68 6.72 -8.98
N PHE A 108 -0.07 7.84 -9.41
CA PHE A 108 -0.12 9.09 -8.64
C PHE A 108 -1.09 10.12 -9.22
N VAL A 109 -1.28 10.12 -10.55
CA VAL A 109 -2.08 11.11 -11.29
C VAL A 109 -3.55 10.70 -11.39
N HIS A 110 -3.83 9.40 -11.43
CA HIS A 110 -5.17 8.86 -11.61
C HIS A 110 -5.65 8.14 -10.36
N MET A 111 -6.96 8.19 -10.15
CA MET A 111 -7.55 7.41 -9.07
C MET A 111 -7.49 5.94 -9.46
N SER A 112 -6.83 5.13 -8.62
CA SER A 112 -6.66 3.71 -8.88
C SER A 112 -7.23 2.88 -7.74
N ASP A 113 -7.77 1.72 -8.09
CA ASP A 113 -8.26 0.74 -7.13
C ASP A 113 -7.15 0.29 -6.15
N GLY A 114 -5.89 0.33 -6.61
CA GLY A 114 -4.72 0.00 -5.77
C GLY A 114 -4.50 0.95 -4.59
N ILE A 115 -4.68 2.26 -4.80
CA ILE A 115 -4.60 3.25 -3.71
C ILE A 115 -5.71 2.99 -2.68
N PHE A 116 -6.92 2.68 -3.16
CA PHE A 116 -8.05 2.35 -2.29
C PHE A 116 -7.76 1.11 -1.45
N ILE A 117 -7.29 0.03 -2.07
CA ILE A 117 -6.89 -1.20 -1.38
C ILE A 117 -5.84 -0.90 -0.31
N ALA A 118 -4.80 -0.12 -0.64
CA ALA A 118 -3.76 0.25 0.32
C ALA A 118 -4.33 1.02 1.52
N VAL A 119 -5.25 1.98 1.30
CA VAL A 119 -5.95 2.69 2.38
C VAL A 119 -6.76 1.74 3.25
N VAL A 120 -7.61 0.91 2.64
CA VAL A 120 -8.49 -0.04 3.35
C VAL A 120 -7.67 -1.00 4.19
N VAL A 121 -6.61 -1.58 3.61
CA VAL A 121 -5.72 -2.50 4.31
C VAL A 121 -5.05 -1.77 5.46
N LEU A 122 -4.40 -0.61 5.26
CA LEU A 122 -3.75 0.14 6.33
C LEU A 122 -4.71 0.56 7.46
N LEU A 123 -5.95 0.94 7.15
CA LEU A 123 -6.97 1.23 8.16
C LEU A 123 -7.31 -0.01 8.99
N SER A 124 -7.35 -1.20 8.38
CA SER A 124 -7.62 -2.46 9.09
C SER A 124 -6.51 -2.86 10.07
N LEU A 125 -5.27 -2.41 9.85
CA LEU A 125 -4.12 -2.67 10.74
C LEU A 125 -4.29 -2.00 12.10
N ILE A 126 -4.92 -0.82 12.13
CA ILE A 126 -5.08 -0.03 13.36
C ILE A 126 -5.81 -0.85 14.44
N PRO A 127 -7.05 -1.35 14.23
CA PRO A 127 -7.68 -2.22 15.21
C PRO A 127 -6.90 -3.53 15.43
N LEU A 128 -6.33 -4.15 14.39
CA LEU A 128 -5.65 -5.44 14.51
C LEU A 128 -4.43 -5.38 15.44
N TYR A 129 -3.57 -4.36 15.30
CA TYR A 129 -2.35 -4.28 16.10
C TYR A 129 -2.62 -4.11 17.58
N THR A 130 -3.78 -3.59 17.94
CA THR A 130 -4.17 -3.44 19.35
C THR A 130 -4.64 -4.73 20.01
N THR A 131 -4.79 -5.83 19.28
CA THR A 131 -5.22 -7.14 19.83
C THR A 131 -4.05 -8.02 20.26
N PHE A 132 -2.82 -7.52 20.24
CA PHE A 132 -1.64 -8.33 20.58
C PHE A 132 -1.75 -8.95 21.99
N GLN A 133 -1.75 -10.28 22.06
CA GLN A 133 -1.92 -11.10 23.26
C GLN A 133 -3.19 -10.80 24.07
N ASP A 134 -4.19 -10.14 23.49
CA ASP A 134 -5.43 -9.78 24.14
C ASP A 134 -6.61 -10.36 23.35
N SER A 135 -7.02 -11.57 23.73
CA SER A 135 -8.10 -12.32 23.10
C SER A 135 -9.50 -11.80 23.42
N GLU A 136 -9.64 -10.95 24.44
CA GLU A 136 -10.92 -10.36 24.82
C GLU A 136 -11.34 -9.22 23.87
N ARG A 137 -10.40 -8.70 23.06
CA ARG A 137 -10.66 -7.63 22.07
C ARG A 137 -11.31 -8.13 20.78
N THR A 138 -12.33 -8.99 20.90
CA THR A 138 -13.12 -9.53 19.79
C THR A 138 -13.69 -8.45 18.88
N ARG A 139 -14.18 -7.33 19.45
CA ARG A 139 -14.68 -6.18 18.70
C ARG A 139 -13.65 -5.60 17.73
N ARG A 140 -12.37 -5.60 18.10
CA ARG A 140 -11.31 -5.03 17.25
C ARG A 140 -10.96 -5.96 16.11
N VAL A 141 -10.94 -7.27 16.36
CA VAL A 141 -10.82 -8.29 15.30
C VAL A 141 -11.98 -8.15 14.32
N PHE A 142 -13.22 -8.10 14.82
CA PHE A 142 -14.40 -7.84 13.98
C PHE A 142 -14.21 -6.60 13.09
N LEU A 143 -13.79 -5.47 13.67
CA LEU A 143 -13.60 -4.23 12.92
C LEU A 143 -12.54 -4.35 11.82
N SER A 144 -11.40 -5.01 12.07
CA SER A 144 -10.38 -5.24 11.04
C SER A 144 -10.92 -6.00 9.84
N PHE A 145 -11.62 -7.10 10.08
CA PHE A 145 -12.22 -7.91 9.00
C PHE A 145 -13.38 -7.18 8.33
N CYS A 146 -14.19 -6.45 9.10
CA CYS A 146 -15.30 -5.65 8.59
C CYS A 146 -14.84 -4.51 7.67
N ILE A 147 -13.71 -3.85 7.98
CA ILE A 147 -13.15 -2.79 7.13
C ILE A 147 -12.74 -3.36 5.77
N VAL A 148 -11.99 -4.46 5.75
CA VAL A 148 -11.54 -5.08 4.48
C VAL A 148 -12.71 -5.68 3.71
N SER A 149 -13.66 -6.32 4.39
CA SER A 149 -14.85 -6.88 3.75
C SER A 149 -15.79 -5.79 3.19
N ALA A 150 -15.92 -4.65 3.87
CA ALA A 150 -16.62 -3.50 3.32
C ALA A 150 -15.89 -2.92 2.09
N GLY A 151 -14.56 -2.88 2.11
CA GLY A 151 -13.76 -2.54 0.93
C GLY A 151 -13.99 -3.51 -0.23
N ALA A 152 -14.20 -4.80 0.06
CA ALA A 152 -14.50 -5.82 -0.95
C ALA A 152 -15.83 -5.61 -1.69
N LEU A 153 -16.76 -4.83 -1.14
CA LEU A 153 -17.98 -4.42 -1.84
C LEU A 153 -17.72 -3.38 -2.93
N VAL A 154 -16.63 -2.61 -2.81
CA VAL A 154 -16.19 -1.61 -3.79
C VAL A 154 -15.23 -2.22 -4.81
N ASP A 155 -14.28 -3.04 -4.38
CA ASP A 155 -13.43 -3.85 -5.26
C ASP A 155 -13.15 -5.20 -4.60
N ILE A 156 -13.59 -6.28 -5.25
CA ILE A 156 -13.42 -7.66 -4.78
C ILE A 156 -11.97 -8.02 -4.50
N THR A 157 -11.01 -7.34 -5.13
CA THR A 157 -9.57 -7.53 -4.93
C THR A 157 -9.16 -7.28 -3.47
N CYS A 158 -9.90 -6.44 -2.72
CA CYS A 158 -9.70 -6.27 -1.27
C CYS A 158 -9.89 -7.58 -0.49
N ALA A 159 -10.81 -8.45 -0.92
CA ALA A 159 -11.14 -9.69 -0.21
C ALA A 159 -9.93 -10.64 -0.09
N ALA A 160 -9.00 -10.57 -1.05
CA ALA A 160 -7.78 -11.37 -1.02
C ALA A 160 -6.91 -11.09 0.22
N TYR A 161 -6.95 -9.87 0.76
CA TYR A 161 -6.21 -9.50 1.97
C TYR A 161 -6.85 -10.02 3.27
N LEU A 162 -8.06 -10.59 3.22
CA LEU A 162 -8.64 -11.29 4.38
C LEU A 162 -7.77 -12.48 4.80
N ILE A 163 -7.13 -13.17 3.84
CA ILE A 163 -6.19 -14.26 4.12
C ILE A 163 -5.02 -13.75 4.94
N ALA A 164 -4.44 -12.60 4.54
CA ALA A 164 -3.38 -11.97 5.30
C ALA A 164 -3.86 -11.63 6.72
N LEU A 165 -5.04 -11.02 6.88
CA LEU A 165 -5.60 -10.68 8.19
C LEU A 165 -5.78 -11.91 9.10
N PHE A 166 -6.22 -13.04 8.56
CA PHE A 166 -6.29 -14.29 9.32
C PHE A 166 -4.91 -14.72 9.83
N VAL A 167 -3.89 -14.71 8.98
CA VAL A 167 -2.49 -14.95 9.39
C VAL A 167 -2.04 -13.90 10.43
N GLY A 168 -2.50 -12.66 10.29
CA GLY A 168 -2.31 -11.60 11.27
C GLY A 168 -2.84 -11.92 12.65
N CYS A 169 -4.01 -12.54 12.78
CA CYS A 169 -4.54 -13.00 14.06
C CYS A 169 -3.62 -14.04 14.72
N PHE A 170 -3.01 -14.95 13.95
CA PHE A 170 -2.01 -15.89 14.45
C PHE A 170 -0.78 -15.14 14.98
N GLN A 171 -0.29 -14.16 14.22
CA GLN A 171 0.87 -13.36 14.63
C GLN A 171 0.62 -12.54 15.89
N MET A 172 -0.57 -11.93 16.02
CA MET A 172 -0.97 -11.19 17.21
C MET A 172 -1.26 -12.07 18.41
N ARG A 173 -1.28 -13.41 18.24
CA ARG A 173 -1.59 -14.40 19.29
C ARG A 173 -2.94 -14.13 19.97
N CYS A 174 -3.94 -13.73 19.18
CA CYS A 174 -5.29 -13.42 19.68
C CYS A 174 -6.35 -14.44 19.24
N ILE A 175 -5.96 -15.56 18.63
CA ILE A 175 -6.89 -16.57 18.13
C ILE A 175 -7.52 -17.34 19.28
N THR A 176 -8.84 -17.25 19.34
CA THR A 176 -9.76 -18.05 20.15
C THR A 176 -11.01 -18.29 19.32
N LEU A 177 -11.89 -19.19 19.76
CA LEU A 177 -13.18 -19.39 19.08
C LEU A 177 -13.97 -18.08 18.97
N ARG A 178 -13.93 -17.24 20.00
CA ARG A 178 -14.63 -15.94 20.01
C ARG A 178 -14.07 -14.97 18.98
N THR A 179 -12.75 -14.88 18.83
CA THR A 179 -12.14 -13.99 17.83
C THR A 179 -12.27 -14.53 16.41
N MET A 180 -12.30 -15.84 16.22
CA MET A 180 -12.64 -16.45 14.93
C MET A 180 -14.09 -16.15 14.53
N LEU A 181 -15.04 -16.31 15.43
CA LEU A 181 -16.45 -15.94 15.18
C LEU A 181 -16.56 -14.44 14.87
N ALA A 182 -15.84 -13.58 15.61
CA ALA A 182 -15.80 -12.15 15.34
C ALA A 182 -15.22 -11.83 13.95
N ALA A 183 -14.18 -12.54 13.50
CA ALA A 183 -13.63 -12.39 12.15
C ALA A 183 -14.64 -12.80 11.08
N VAL A 184 -15.27 -13.97 11.23
CA VAL A 184 -16.31 -14.46 10.30
C VAL A 184 -17.50 -13.50 10.24
N LEU A 185 -17.99 -13.03 11.38
CA LEU A 185 -19.05 -12.02 11.43
C LEU A 185 -18.60 -10.71 10.76
N GLY A 186 -17.36 -10.28 10.98
CA GLY A 186 -16.78 -9.11 10.32
C GLY A 186 -16.77 -9.24 8.80
N ILE A 187 -16.51 -10.44 8.28
CA ILE A 187 -16.59 -10.71 6.83
C ILE A 187 -18.05 -10.64 6.36
N ILE A 188 -18.99 -11.29 7.06
CA ILE A 188 -20.38 -11.42 6.60
C ILE A 188 -21.16 -10.10 6.72
N THR A 189 -20.93 -9.29 7.77
CA THR A 189 -21.77 -8.13 8.11
C THR A 189 -21.90 -7.11 6.97
N PRO A 190 -20.82 -6.65 6.30
CA PRO A 190 -20.96 -5.69 5.19
C PRO A 190 -21.81 -6.24 4.05
N TRP A 191 -21.62 -7.51 3.69
CA TRP A 191 -22.37 -8.16 2.61
C TRP A 191 -23.84 -8.36 2.97
N TRP A 192 -24.13 -8.72 4.23
CA TRP A 192 -25.52 -8.81 4.70
C TRP A 192 -26.21 -7.45 4.64
N ILE A 193 -25.58 -6.39 5.14
CA ILE A 193 -26.15 -5.04 5.11
C ILE A 193 -26.40 -4.60 3.66
N ALA A 194 -25.43 -4.81 2.79
CA ALA A 194 -25.52 -4.52 1.37
C ALA A 194 -26.66 -5.26 0.65
N TRP A 195 -26.92 -6.51 1.04
CA TRP A 195 -28.04 -7.28 0.51
C TRP A 195 -29.37 -6.79 1.09
N GLY A 196 -29.42 -6.52 2.38
CA GLY A 196 -30.63 -6.06 3.09
C GLY A 196 -31.12 -4.68 2.65
N THR A 197 -30.24 -3.80 2.16
CA THR A 197 -30.62 -2.51 1.58
C THR A 197 -31.10 -2.61 0.13
N GLY A 198 -31.04 -3.80 -0.49
CA GLY A 198 -31.34 -4.00 -1.91
C GLY A 198 -30.29 -3.42 -2.85
N ALA A 199 -29.13 -2.99 -2.34
CA ALA A 199 -28.06 -2.41 -3.15
C ALA A 199 -27.31 -3.45 -3.99
N LEU A 200 -27.33 -4.73 -3.57
CA LEU A 200 -26.80 -5.87 -4.34
C LEU A 200 -27.89 -6.50 -5.19
N SER A 201 -27.82 -6.33 -6.51
CA SER A 201 -28.52 -7.21 -7.46
C SER A 201 -27.60 -8.39 -7.80
N VAL A 202 -28.03 -9.62 -7.52
CA VAL A 202 -27.27 -10.85 -7.83
C VAL A 202 -26.93 -10.94 -9.34
N ALA A 203 -27.72 -10.28 -10.19
CA ALA A 203 -27.50 -10.21 -11.64
C ALA A 203 -26.43 -9.20 -12.08
N ALA A 204 -25.95 -8.33 -11.19
CA ALA A 204 -24.93 -7.32 -11.49
C ALA A 204 -23.49 -7.80 -11.18
N ILE A 205 -23.33 -8.99 -10.59
CA ILE A 205 -22.02 -9.61 -10.37
C ILE A 205 -21.46 -10.03 -11.74
N ARG A 206 -20.66 -9.16 -12.34
CA ARG A 206 -19.94 -9.48 -13.58
C ARG A 206 -18.78 -10.42 -13.26
N LEU A 207 -18.75 -11.56 -13.94
CA LEU A 207 -17.61 -12.48 -13.92
C LEU A 207 -16.45 -11.88 -14.73
N PRO A 208 -15.19 -12.12 -14.32
CA PRO A 208 -14.03 -11.55 -14.99
C PRO A 208 -13.98 -11.92 -16.47
N GLU A 209 -13.99 -10.92 -17.35
CA GLU A 209 -13.50 -11.09 -18.71
C GLU A 209 -11.97 -11.11 -18.61
N PHE A 210 -11.37 -12.24 -18.97
CA PHE A 210 -9.92 -12.40 -19.02
C PHE A 210 -9.36 -11.60 -20.21
N VAL A 211 -9.23 -10.29 -20.06
CA VAL A 211 -8.49 -9.45 -21.00
C VAL A 211 -7.02 -9.53 -20.63
N SER A 212 -6.20 -9.95 -21.59
CA SER A 212 -4.75 -10.04 -21.42
C SER A 212 -4.13 -8.64 -21.32
N LEU A 213 -3.23 -8.39 -20.36
CA LEU A 213 -2.44 -7.14 -20.32
C LEU A 213 -1.73 -6.85 -21.65
N PHE A 214 -1.33 -7.92 -22.33
CA PHE A 214 -0.59 -7.86 -23.59
C PHE A 214 -1.43 -7.39 -24.79
N SER A 215 -2.77 -7.30 -24.65
CA SER A 215 -3.65 -6.76 -25.69
C SER A 215 -4.03 -5.29 -25.48
N VAL A 216 -3.75 -4.71 -24.31
CA VAL A 216 -4.25 -3.37 -23.91
C VAL A 216 -3.13 -2.32 -23.81
N LEU A 217 -1.92 -2.73 -23.43
CA LEU A 217 -0.78 -1.82 -23.28
C LEU A 217 0.27 -2.06 -24.36
N GLU A 218 0.84 -0.96 -24.88
CA GLU A 218 2.03 -1.02 -25.74
C GLU A 218 3.18 -1.73 -25.02
N VAL A 219 3.93 -2.56 -25.74
CA VAL A 219 5.01 -3.41 -25.20
C VAL A 219 5.97 -2.64 -24.29
N MET A 220 6.26 -1.37 -24.63
CA MET A 220 7.16 -0.51 -23.84
C MET A 220 6.57 -0.10 -22.50
N LYS A 221 5.26 0.19 -22.43
CA LYS A 221 4.57 0.52 -21.17
C LYS A 221 4.50 -0.70 -20.24
N ILE A 222 4.28 -1.88 -20.80
CA ILE A 222 4.34 -3.14 -20.04
C ILE A 222 5.75 -3.37 -19.46
N ALA A 223 6.79 -3.22 -20.29
CA ALA A 223 8.17 -3.38 -19.85
C ALA A 223 8.51 -2.41 -18.71
N GLN A 224 8.07 -1.15 -18.80
CA GLN A 224 8.29 -0.16 -17.77
C GLN A 224 7.61 -0.53 -16.43
N VAL A 225 6.34 -0.94 -16.48
CA VAL A 225 5.61 -1.39 -15.27
C VAL A 225 6.29 -2.60 -14.64
N LEU A 226 6.76 -3.55 -15.44
CA LEU A 226 7.47 -4.74 -14.95
C LEU A 226 8.83 -4.38 -14.33
N VAL A 227 9.60 -3.48 -14.93
CA VAL A 227 10.88 -3.02 -14.38
C VAL A 227 10.65 -2.25 -13.08
N TYR A 228 9.64 -1.39 -13.03
CA TYR A 228 9.25 -0.67 -11.81
C TYR A 228 8.85 -1.64 -10.68
N ALA A 229 7.97 -2.59 -10.99
CA ALA A 229 7.51 -3.62 -10.06
C ALA A 229 8.68 -4.49 -9.56
N GLY A 230 9.52 -4.96 -10.48
CA GLY A 230 10.71 -5.75 -10.18
C GLY A 230 11.72 -4.99 -9.33
N THR A 231 11.92 -3.70 -9.58
CA THR A 231 12.79 -2.83 -8.77
C THR A 231 12.24 -2.68 -7.35
N SER A 232 10.95 -2.36 -7.22
CA SER A 232 10.28 -2.21 -5.92
C SER A 232 10.29 -3.50 -5.12
N LEU A 233 10.09 -4.63 -5.78
CA LEU A 233 10.17 -5.96 -5.18
C LEU A 233 11.60 -6.29 -4.74
N ALA A 234 12.60 -6.08 -5.60
CA ALA A 234 14.00 -6.37 -5.31
C ALA A 234 14.52 -5.54 -4.12
N LEU A 235 14.17 -4.24 -4.06
CA LEU A 235 14.49 -3.40 -2.92
C LEU A 235 13.77 -3.87 -1.66
N GLY A 236 12.46 -4.20 -1.75
CA GLY A 236 11.67 -4.68 -0.62
C GLY A 236 12.23 -5.97 -0.01
N ILE A 237 12.53 -6.97 -0.84
CA ILE A 237 13.15 -8.23 -0.43
C ILE A 237 14.57 -7.98 0.10
N GLY A 238 15.39 -7.23 -0.64
CA GLY A 238 16.77 -6.94 -0.28
C GLY A 238 16.88 -6.33 1.11
N PHE A 239 16.20 -5.19 1.34
CA PHE A 239 16.19 -4.54 2.64
C PHE A 239 15.49 -5.38 3.71
N GLY A 240 14.41 -6.07 3.36
CA GLY A 240 13.71 -6.99 4.25
C GLY A 240 14.63 -8.05 4.83
N MET A 241 15.42 -8.72 3.99
CA MET A 241 16.38 -9.74 4.41
C MET A 241 17.43 -9.19 5.40
N PHE A 242 17.98 -8.00 5.14
CA PHE A 242 18.91 -7.37 6.08
C PHE A 242 18.27 -7.03 7.43
N ASN A 243 16.99 -6.66 7.42
CA ASN A 243 16.27 -6.30 8.62
C ASN A 243 15.89 -7.51 9.48
N LEU A 244 15.70 -8.70 8.88
CA LEU A 244 15.21 -9.90 9.58
C LEU A 244 16.01 -10.20 10.85
N LEU A 245 17.33 -10.29 10.77
CA LEU A 245 18.19 -10.62 11.90
C LEU A 245 18.01 -9.65 13.08
N LYS A 246 17.82 -8.36 12.77
CA LYS A 246 17.61 -7.33 13.80
C LYS A 246 16.19 -7.36 14.36
N ILE A 247 15.19 -7.61 13.51
CA ILE A 247 13.78 -7.72 13.92
C ILE A 247 13.57 -8.94 14.82
N TYR A 248 14.29 -10.05 14.60
CA TYR A 248 14.24 -11.22 15.47
C TYR A 248 14.61 -10.89 16.92
N SER A 249 15.55 -9.95 17.12
CA SER A 249 15.97 -9.50 18.45
C SER A 249 15.00 -8.50 19.10
N TYR A 250 13.88 -8.16 18.47
CA TYR A 250 12.89 -7.26 19.05
C TYR A 250 11.94 -7.98 20.01
N ASN A 251 11.32 -7.21 20.90
CA ASN A 251 10.29 -7.70 21.80
C ASN A 251 9.15 -8.36 21.01
N ALA A 252 8.51 -9.37 21.61
CA ALA A 252 7.50 -10.20 20.94
C ALA A 252 6.39 -9.40 20.25
N ARG A 253 5.96 -8.28 20.85
CA ARG A 253 4.96 -7.36 20.30
C ARG A 253 5.42 -6.72 18.99
N THR A 254 6.54 -6.01 19.01
CA THR A 254 7.09 -5.34 17.82
C THR A 254 7.47 -6.35 16.75
N ARG A 255 7.94 -7.55 17.14
CA ARG A 255 8.21 -8.65 16.21
C ARG A 255 6.94 -9.15 15.51
N ALA A 256 5.82 -9.27 16.22
CA ALA A 256 4.54 -9.66 15.61
C ALA A 256 4.01 -8.61 14.63
N TYR A 257 4.13 -7.31 14.96
CA TYR A 257 3.73 -6.23 14.04
C TYR A 257 4.55 -6.27 12.75
N ASN A 258 5.86 -6.43 12.87
CA ASN A 258 6.77 -6.51 11.72
C ASN A 258 6.59 -7.80 10.91
N GLY A 259 6.38 -8.94 11.58
CA GLY A 259 6.06 -10.19 10.90
C GLY A 259 4.78 -10.08 10.09
N PHE A 260 3.78 -9.30 10.56
CA PHE A 260 2.53 -9.13 9.84
C PHE A 260 2.74 -8.31 8.57
N LEU A 261 3.56 -7.25 8.62
CA LEU A 261 3.95 -6.50 7.43
C LEU A 261 4.68 -7.36 6.39
N VAL A 262 5.51 -8.32 6.84
CA VAL A 262 6.13 -9.31 5.94
C VAL A 262 5.06 -10.22 5.31
N VAL A 263 4.06 -10.66 6.06
CA VAL A 263 2.95 -11.44 5.52
C VAL A 263 2.12 -10.63 4.51
N LEU A 264 1.90 -9.35 4.75
CA LEU A 264 1.26 -8.47 3.77
C LEU A 264 2.09 -8.34 2.49
N ALA A 265 3.41 -8.20 2.61
CA ALA A 265 4.30 -8.16 1.46
C ALA A 265 4.23 -9.46 0.65
N ILE A 266 4.33 -10.62 1.31
CA ILE A 266 4.22 -11.94 0.68
C ILE A 266 2.85 -12.11 0.01
N THR A 267 1.77 -11.72 0.68
CA THR A 267 0.41 -11.81 0.13
C THR A 267 0.29 -10.94 -1.12
N THR A 268 0.77 -9.69 -1.06
CA THR A 268 0.74 -8.76 -2.20
C THR A 268 1.50 -9.34 -3.41
N VAL A 269 2.70 -9.89 -3.18
CA VAL A 269 3.50 -10.51 -4.24
C VAL A 269 2.82 -11.77 -4.80
N ALA A 270 2.24 -12.61 -3.95
CA ALA A 270 1.49 -13.77 -4.39
C ALA A 270 0.29 -13.37 -5.27
N LEU A 271 -0.43 -12.31 -4.90
CA LEU A 271 -1.54 -11.78 -5.69
C LEU A 271 -1.07 -11.19 -7.02
N MET A 272 0.07 -10.51 -7.05
CA MET A 272 0.67 -10.04 -8.31
C MET A 272 1.02 -11.19 -9.27
N VAL A 273 1.39 -12.35 -8.75
CA VAL A 273 1.70 -13.55 -9.56
C VAL A 273 0.42 -14.24 -10.03
N VAL A 274 -0.56 -14.39 -9.15
CA VAL A 274 -1.84 -15.07 -9.45
C VAL A 274 -2.70 -14.23 -10.41
N ASP A 275 -2.79 -12.93 -10.17
CA ASP A 275 -3.57 -11.97 -10.94
C ASP A 275 -2.64 -11.05 -11.75
N TYR A 276 -1.75 -11.68 -12.52
CA TYR A 276 -0.74 -10.96 -13.29
C TYR A 276 -1.38 -9.98 -14.30
N ASN A 277 -2.61 -10.23 -14.77
CA ASN A 277 -3.36 -9.35 -15.66
C ASN A 277 -3.71 -7.98 -15.04
N ARG A 278 -3.65 -7.84 -13.70
CA ARG A 278 -3.95 -6.58 -13.03
C ARG A 278 -2.85 -6.19 -12.06
N LEU A 279 -1.61 -6.43 -12.45
CA LEU A 279 -0.41 -6.18 -11.64
C LEU A 279 -0.36 -4.75 -11.06
N VAL A 280 -0.80 -3.75 -11.83
CA VAL A 280 -0.80 -2.33 -11.45
C VAL A 280 -1.62 -2.06 -10.18
N ILE A 281 -2.72 -2.81 -9.95
CA ILE A 281 -3.59 -2.64 -8.78
C ILE A 281 -2.85 -2.97 -7.47
N TYR A 282 -1.89 -3.88 -7.50
CA TYR A 282 -1.16 -4.31 -6.30
C TYR A 282 0.08 -3.44 -6.01
N LEU A 283 0.50 -2.60 -6.95
CA LEU A 283 1.71 -1.78 -6.82
C LEU A 283 1.67 -0.83 -5.61
N PRO A 284 0.57 -0.13 -5.29
CA PRO A 284 0.56 0.75 -4.14
C PRO A 284 0.80 0.01 -2.82
N MET A 285 0.24 -1.20 -2.68
CA MET A 285 0.46 -2.02 -1.50
C MET A 285 1.89 -2.58 -1.45
N LEU A 286 2.46 -2.94 -2.60
CA LEU A 286 3.87 -3.34 -2.70
C LEU A 286 4.77 -2.17 -2.26
N ASN A 287 4.47 -0.96 -2.72
CA ASN A 287 5.21 0.25 -2.39
C ASN A 287 5.14 0.57 -0.89
N VAL A 288 3.96 0.45 -0.27
CA VAL A 288 3.78 0.54 1.18
C VAL A 288 4.70 -0.44 1.90
N CYS A 289 4.70 -1.71 1.50
CA CYS A 289 5.51 -2.74 2.13
C CYS A 289 7.02 -2.48 1.96
N THR A 290 7.45 -2.19 0.74
CA THR A 290 8.85 -1.89 0.40
C THR A 290 9.34 -0.64 1.12
N ALA A 291 8.52 0.43 1.18
CA ALA A 291 8.87 1.65 1.89
C ALA A 291 9.10 1.41 3.39
N ILE A 292 8.29 0.57 4.04
CA ILE A 292 8.50 0.21 5.44
C ILE A 292 9.81 -0.57 5.60
N GLN A 293 10.12 -1.54 4.72
CA GLN A 293 11.38 -2.28 4.78
C GLN A 293 12.61 -1.38 4.57
N MET A 294 12.53 -0.44 3.63
CA MET A 294 13.56 0.59 3.44
C MET A 294 13.72 1.45 4.70
N GLY A 295 12.59 1.87 5.29
CA GLY A 295 12.56 2.62 6.54
C GLY A 295 13.32 1.93 7.66
N HIS A 296 13.06 0.63 7.86
CA HIS A 296 13.74 -0.18 8.87
C HIS A 296 15.24 -0.19 8.64
N PHE A 297 15.67 -0.47 7.41
CA PHE A 297 17.08 -0.56 7.07
C PHE A 297 17.80 0.77 7.36
N PHE A 298 17.26 1.89 6.90
CA PHE A 298 17.89 3.20 7.09
C PHE A 298 17.87 3.67 8.55
N ILE A 299 16.88 3.26 9.36
CA ILE A 299 16.87 3.53 10.80
C ILE A 299 17.91 2.68 11.52
N ILE A 300 18.00 1.38 11.21
CA ILE A 300 18.95 0.46 11.85
C ILE A 300 20.39 0.85 11.51
N ASN A 301 20.64 1.21 10.26
CA ASN A 301 21.97 1.53 9.73
C ASN A 301 22.27 3.03 9.72
N ARG A 302 21.59 3.82 10.57
CA ARG A 302 21.77 5.28 10.66
C ARG A 302 23.20 5.64 11.09
N ARG A 303 24.07 5.82 10.10
CA ARG A 303 25.46 6.29 10.24
C ARG A 303 25.64 7.61 9.50
N LYS A 304 26.80 8.26 9.67
CA LYS A 304 27.16 9.56 9.06
C LYS A 304 26.88 9.64 7.54
N ARG A 305 26.96 8.52 6.83
CA ARG A 305 26.79 8.41 5.37
C ARG A 305 25.53 7.68 4.90
N SER A 306 24.55 7.47 5.80
CA SER A 306 23.29 6.80 5.42
C SER A 306 22.46 7.60 4.41
N TYR A 307 22.74 8.89 4.22
CA TYR A 307 22.10 9.70 3.17
C TYR A 307 22.44 9.24 1.74
N ILE A 308 23.63 8.66 1.51
CA ILE A 308 24.07 8.20 0.18
C ILE A 308 23.10 7.16 -0.40
N PRO A 309 22.86 6.00 0.27
CA PRO A 309 21.94 5.01 -0.26
C PRO A 309 20.49 5.50 -0.35
N VAL A 310 20.06 6.44 0.51
CA VAL A 310 18.73 7.07 0.40
C VAL A 310 18.61 7.88 -0.89
N ILE A 311 19.61 8.71 -1.21
CA ILE A 311 19.63 9.48 -2.46
C ILE A 311 19.75 8.53 -3.66
N CYS A 312 20.52 7.44 -3.58
CA CYS A 312 20.55 6.43 -4.65
C CYS A 312 19.18 5.83 -4.93
N VAL A 313 18.41 5.48 -3.89
CA VAL A 313 17.03 4.99 -4.05
C VAL A 313 16.15 6.05 -4.71
N ILE A 314 16.19 7.30 -4.24
CA ILE A 314 15.43 8.40 -4.86
C ILE A 314 15.85 8.59 -6.33
N GLY A 315 17.14 8.48 -6.64
CA GLY A 315 17.68 8.57 -8.00
C GLY A 315 17.19 7.46 -8.91
N ILE A 316 17.11 6.21 -8.43
CA ILE A 316 16.54 5.09 -9.18
C ILE A 316 15.08 5.39 -9.57
N TYR A 317 14.25 5.82 -8.62
CA TYR A 317 12.85 6.17 -8.88
C TYR A 317 12.71 7.41 -9.76
N ALA A 318 13.62 8.39 -9.66
CA ALA A 318 13.66 9.53 -10.56
C ALA A 318 13.98 9.13 -12.02
N VAL A 319 14.89 8.17 -12.23
CA VAL A 319 15.17 7.62 -13.57
C VAL A 319 13.97 6.87 -14.12
N LEU A 320 13.30 6.06 -13.29
CA LEU A 320 12.07 5.36 -13.69
C LEU A 320 10.93 6.34 -14.05
N TYR A 321 10.83 7.45 -13.34
CA TYR A 321 9.89 8.54 -13.64
C TYR A 321 10.19 9.20 -14.98
N LEU A 322 11.46 9.55 -15.24
CA LEU A 322 11.86 10.16 -16.51
C LEU A 322 11.61 9.21 -17.68
N TRP A 323 11.84 7.90 -17.49
CA TRP A 323 11.48 6.90 -18.49
C TRP A 323 9.96 6.85 -18.72
N ALA A 324 9.16 6.96 -17.64
CA ALA A 324 7.69 7.03 -17.74
C ALA A 324 7.21 8.18 -18.61
N LEU A 325 7.81 9.36 -18.45
CA LEU A 325 7.44 10.56 -19.20
C LEU A 325 7.90 10.51 -20.67
N SER A 326 8.89 9.69 -20.99
CA SER A 326 9.39 9.57 -22.36
C SER A 326 8.55 8.65 -23.26
N LEU A 327 7.57 7.95 -22.68
CA LEU A 327 6.65 7.03 -23.35
C LEU A 327 5.28 7.67 -23.61
#